data_AF-A0A853IVY6-F1
#
_entry.id   AF-A0A853IVY6-F1
#
_cell.length_a   1.000
_cell.length_b   1.000
_cell.length_c   1.000
_cell.angle_alpha   90.00
_cell.angle_beta   90.00
_cell.angle_gamma   90.00
#
_symmetry.space_group_name_H-M   'P 1'
#
loop_
_entity.id
_entity.type
_entity.pdbx_description
1 polymer ?
#
loop_
_entity_poly.entity_id
_entity_poly.type
_entity_poly.pdbx_seq_one_letter_code
_entity_poly.pdbx_strand_id
1 'polypeptide(L)'
;MTTPASTTQTTDVPAAPGPERDRATLDVASQTAEALSRQPLVNGLVSGAVIVAALYFGRDLLVPLALSILVGFVLDPLVSWLKRRGVPRALAVFIVMATTLVLLAGTAFFIVGQLRQLGNNLPSYEQTINRKLRNFGDMMRQPGLLDQYSRVVTKVEREIDQAQRQAEPPKPAAERPQRVEIVGQSVRPAERVKRWVDSFATPVVMIGIVIVFVFLILLDKGDLRDRALRLLGSNLHRTTDALNEAARRVSKYLGMQLIVNATYGIPMALGLLLIGVPGALVWGLLAAMLRFVPYVGPIIGAVFPLTLAFAVDPGWDMVLWALALIVTLEVISNNVIEPWLYGATTGLSTLSLILAAMFWTAIWGPIGLILSTPITVVLLVLGHHLPQLQFLEVLLGSERALDEPTRLHQRLLAGDVEEAVDLAIQHADAESPRHFYDEVGLGALRLATSAHGTVATAEHRHRVISGMDQVIDELRDQHPRRPSCRCAWPA
;
A
#
# COMPACT_ATOMS: atom_id res chain seq x y z
N MET A 1 68.46 65.04 54.66
CA MET A 1 68.89 63.79 54.01
C MET A 1 68.23 62.64 54.75
N THR A 2 67.17 62.05 54.17
CA THR A 2 66.86 60.60 54.14
C THR A 2 65.42 60.43 53.62
N THR A 3 65.34 59.61 52.58
CA THR A 3 64.18 59.24 51.75
C THR A 3 63.21 58.32 52.51
N PRO A 4 61.89 58.32 52.25
CA PRO A 4 61.03 57.22 52.68
C PRO A 4 61.05 56.08 51.64
N ALA A 5 61.23 54.85 52.12
CA ALA A 5 61.21 53.64 51.31
C ALA A 5 59.76 53.24 50.98
N SER A 6 59.47 53.08 49.70
CA SER A 6 58.24 52.49 49.17
C SER A 6 58.31 50.96 49.24
N THR A 7 57.41 50.34 49.99
CA THR A 7 57.23 48.88 49.99
C THR A 7 56.23 48.50 48.89
N THR A 8 56.73 47.83 47.85
CA THR A 8 55.94 47.30 46.73
C THR A 8 55.13 46.10 47.21
N GLN A 9 53.79 46.17 47.09
CA GLN A 9 52.91 45.01 47.19
C GLN A 9 53.05 44.15 45.93
N THR A 10 53.54 42.93 46.08
CA THR A 10 53.48 41.91 45.04
C THR A 10 52.06 41.35 45.01
N THR A 11 51.30 41.64 43.96
CA THR A 11 50.05 40.94 43.64
C THR A 11 50.36 39.50 43.25
N ASP A 12 49.95 38.54 44.10
CA ASP A 12 49.89 37.12 43.76
C ASP A 12 48.86 36.92 42.63
N VAL A 13 49.34 36.50 41.45
CA VAL A 13 48.49 36.01 40.35
C VAL A 13 48.20 34.54 40.64
N PRO A 14 46.94 34.09 40.72
CA PRO A 14 46.66 32.66 40.92
C PRO A 14 47.14 31.86 39.70
N ALA A 15 47.87 30.79 39.98
CA ALA A 15 48.40 29.87 38.96
C ALA A 15 47.29 29.32 38.06
N ALA A 16 47.53 29.34 36.75
CA ALA A 16 46.64 28.77 35.75
C ALA A 16 46.37 27.27 36.04
N PRO A 17 45.13 26.78 35.90
CA PRO A 17 44.82 25.38 36.12
C PRO A 17 45.54 24.51 35.08
N GLY A 18 46.17 23.42 35.53
CA GLY A 18 46.92 22.51 34.68
C GLY A 18 46.06 21.73 33.66
N PRO A 19 46.68 21.16 32.61
CA PRO A 19 46.01 20.56 31.44
C PRO A 19 45.14 19.32 31.73
N GLU A 20 45.19 18.76 32.94
CA GLU A 20 44.32 17.65 33.36
C GLU A 20 42.90 18.08 33.68
N ARG A 21 42.68 19.31 34.19
CA ARG A 21 41.32 19.82 34.46
C ARG A 21 40.55 20.08 33.17
N ASP A 22 41.22 20.63 32.15
CA ASP A 22 40.62 20.91 30.84
C ASP A 22 40.18 19.62 30.13
N ARG A 23 40.96 18.53 30.20
CA ARG A 23 40.58 17.23 29.62
C ARG A 23 39.36 16.62 30.29
N ALA A 24 39.30 16.65 31.63
CA ALA A 24 38.15 16.13 32.36
C ALA A 24 36.87 16.94 32.09
N THR A 25 36.97 18.26 31.93
CA THR A 25 35.82 19.09 31.55
C THR A 25 35.39 18.91 30.11
N LEU A 26 36.33 18.67 29.19
CA LEU A 26 36.04 18.37 27.78
C LEU A 26 35.39 16.99 27.61
N ASP A 27 35.81 15.98 28.39
CA ASP A 27 35.20 14.65 28.40
C ASP A 27 33.79 14.65 29.03
N VAL A 28 33.57 15.40 30.11
CA VAL A 28 32.22 15.51 30.70
C VAL A 28 31.29 16.31 29.78
N ALA A 29 31.79 17.34 29.10
CA ALA A 29 31.02 18.13 28.13
C ALA A 29 30.69 17.34 26.85
N SER A 30 31.61 16.50 26.36
CA SER A 30 31.37 15.63 25.21
C SER A 30 30.40 14.49 25.55
N GLN A 31 30.52 13.88 26.73
CA GLN A 31 29.60 12.85 27.21
C GLN A 31 28.20 13.40 27.50
N THR A 32 28.07 14.62 28.03
CA THR A 32 26.76 15.26 28.21
C THR A 32 26.15 15.69 26.87
N ALA A 33 26.96 16.13 25.90
CA ALA A 33 26.49 16.42 24.54
C ALA A 33 26.03 15.16 23.77
N GLU A 34 26.74 14.03 23.88
CA GLU A 34 26.31 12.74 23.32
C GLU A 34 25.06 12.18 24.02
N ALA A 35 24.95 12.34 25.33
CA ALA A 35 23.77 11.91 26.08
C ALA A 35 22.52 12.73 25.69
N LEU A 36 22.66 14.04 25.47
CA LEU A 36 21.58 14.93 25.05
C LEU A 36 21.15 14.72 23.59
N SER A 37 22.06 14.32 22.70
CA SER A 37 21.73 14.04 21.28
C SER A 37 21.07 12.67 21.06
N ARG A 38 21.32 11.67 21.92
CA ARG A 38 20.63 10.37 21.88
C ARG A 38 19.21 10.39 22.47
N GLN A 39 18.90 11.34 23.36
CA GLN A 39 17.58 11.46 23.99
C GLN A 39 16.40 11.67 23.02
N PRO A 40 16.46 12.57 22.01
CA PRO A 40 15.33 12.77 21.10
C PRO A 40 15.03 11.52 20.25
N LEU A 41 16.06 10.74 19.89
CA LEU A 41 15.90 9.56 19.05
C LEU A 41 15.33 8.36 19.84
N VAL A 42 15.79 8.15 21.08
CA VAL A 42 15.22 7.13 21.98
C VAL A 42 13.78 7.47 22.35
N ASN A 43 13.48 8.73 22.69
CA ASN A 43 12.12 9.15 23.01
C ASN A 43 11.17 9.00 21.81
N GLY A 44 11.66 9.26 20.59
CA GLY A 44 10.92 9.01 19.35
C GLY A 44 10.61 7.53 19.13
N LEU A 45 11.60 6.65 19.29
CA LEU A 45 11.43 5.19 19.18
C LEU A 45 10.44 4.64 20.21
N VAL A 46 10.57 5.06 21.48
CA VAL A 46 9.66 4.62 22.55
C VAL A 46 8.23 5.11 22.27
N SER A 47 8.06 6.38 21.89
CA SER A 47 6.75 6.92 21.54
C SER A 47 6.13 6.19 20.36
N GLY A 48 6.92 5.90 19.33
CA GLY A 48 6.48 5.10 18.17
C GLY A 48 6.03 3.69 18.57
N ALA A 49 6.81 2.99 19.40
CA ALA A 49 6.46 1.67 19.89
C ALA A 49 5.16 1.67 20.72
N VAL A 50 4.97 2.68 21.59
CA VAL A 50 3.73 2.86 22.36
C VAL A 50 2.53 3.11 21.45
N ILE A 51 2.68 3.94 20.42
CA ILE A 51 1.60 4.20 19.43
C ILE A 51 1.25 2.90 18.69
N VAL A 52 2.24 2.15 18.21
CA VAL A 52 2.01 0.87 17.51
C VAL A 52 1.31 -0.13 18.43
N ALA A 53 1.74 -0.24 19.68
CA ALA A 53 1.09 -1.09 20.67
C ALA A 53 -0.37 -0.65 20.91
N ALA A 54 -0.62 0.64 21.07
CA ALA A 54 -1.98 1.17 21.24
C ALA A 54 -2.86 0.91 20.01
N LEU A 55 -2.33 1.03 18.79
CA LEU A 55 -3.04 0.70 17.54
C LEU A 55 -3.35 -0.79 17.42
N TYR A 56 -2.44 -1.66 17.87
CA TYR A 56 -2.61 -3.11 17.85
C TYR A 56 -3.64 -3.59 18.88
N PHE A 57 -3.48 -3.21 20.15
CA PHE A 57 -4.39 -3.62 21.21
C PHE A 57 -5.74 -2.90 21.12
N GLY A 58 -5.78 -1.67 20.60
CA GLY A 58 -7.00 -0.89 20.40
C GLY A 58 -7.80 -1.27 19.14
N ARG A 59 -7.37 -2.26 18.35
CA ARG A 59 -7.96 -2.59 17.04
C ARG A 59 -9.47 -2.85 17.10
N ASP A 60 -9.97 -3.45 18.18
CA ASP A 60 -11.40 -3.80 18.31
C ASP A 60 -12.30 -2.56 18.36
N LEU A 61 -11.75 -1.42 18.79
CA LEU A 61 -12.44 -0.11 18.79
C LEU A 61 -12.02 0.75 17.59
N LEU A 62 -10.73 0.77 17.26
CA LEU A 62 -10.16 1.65 16.25
C LEU A 62 -10.55 1.23 14.83
N VAL A 63 -10.63 -0.08 14.55
CA VAL A 63 -10.98 -0.59 13.22
C VAL A 63 -12.41 -0.20 12.82
N PRO A 64 -13.45 -0.44 13.64
CA PRO A 64 -14.80 0.04 13.33
C PRO A 64 -14.87 1.56 13.18
N LEU A 65 -14.17 2.31 14.04
CA LEU A 65 -14.12 3.77 13.95
C LEU A 65 -13.49 4.24 12.63
N ALA A 66 -12.34 3.68 12.24
CA ALA A 66 -11.64 4.03 11.01
C ALA A 66 -12.48 3.69 9.77
N LEU A 67 -13.11 2.50 9.73
CA LEU A 67 -14.06 2.14 8.67
C LEU A 67 -15.24 3.11 8.62
N SER A 68 -15.73 3.54 9.77
CA SER A 68 -16.88 4.45 9.85
C SER A 68 -16.54 5.85 9.35
N ILE A 69 -15.34 6.35 9.65
CA ILE A 69 -14.83 7.60 9.08
C ILE A 69 -14.72 7.47 7.55
N LEU A 70 -14.18 6.35 7.07
CA LEU A 70 -14.01 6.10 5.64
C LEU A 70 -15.36 6.03 4.90
N VAL A 71 -16.29 5.21 5.38
CA VAL A 71 -17.65 5.10 4.82
C VAL A 71 -18.38 6.44 4.95
N GLY A 72 -18.20 7.15 6.07
CA GLY A 72 -18.71 8.50 6.27
C GLY A 72 -18.25 9.45 5.17
N PHE A 73 -16.98 9.43 4.76
CA PHE A 73 -16.46 10.24 3.65
C PHE A 73 -17.03 9.85 2.28
N VAL A 74 -17.43 8.59 2.07
CA VAL A 74 -18.11 8.14 0.84
C VAL A 74 -19.56 8.61 0.81
N LEU A 75 -20.25 8.58 1.96
CA LEU A 75 -21.66 8.95 2.06
C LEU A 75 -21.89 10.46 2.23
N ASP A 76 -20.91 11.21 2.71
CA ASP A 76 -21.01 12.64 2.97
C ASP A 76 -21.36 13.49 1.72
N PRO A 77 -20.84 13.21 0.50
CA PRO A 77 -21.31 13.87 -0.71
C PRO A 77 -22.82 13.69 -0.96
N LEU A 78 -23.35 12.49 -0.69
CA LEU A 78 -24.78 12.17 -0.85
C LEU A 78 -25.63 12.93 0.19
N VAL A 79 -25.20 12.93 1.45
CA VAL A 79 -25.87 13.68 2.53
C VAL A 79 -25.83 15.19 2.25
N SER A 80 -24.67 15.70 1.84
CA SER A 80 -24.48 17.12 1.52
C SER A 80 -25.32 17.56 0.32
N TRP A 81 -25.43 16.71 -0.71
CA TRP A 81 -26.30 16.95 -1.86
C TRP A 81 -27.77 17.06 -1.44
N LEU A 82 -28.24 16.17 -0.56
CA LEU A 82 -29.62 16.17 -0.08
C LEU A 82 -29.89 17.38 0.83
N LYS A 83 -28.92 17.75 1.68
CA LYS A 83 -28.97 18.98 2.49
C LYS A 83 -29.04 20.24 1.62
N ARG A 84 -28.30 20.30 0.50
CA ARG A 84 -28.37 21.42 -0.45
C ARG A 84 -29.75 21.56 -1.11
N ARG A 85 -30.55 20.49 -1.14
CA ARG A 85 -31.96 20.53 -1.59
C ARG A 85 -32.96 20.90 -0.48
N GLY A 86 -32.47 21.34 0.69
CA GLY A 86 -33.31 21.83 1.78
C GLY A 86 -33.72 20.78 2.82
N VAL A 87 -33.24 19.53 2.72
CA VAL A 87 -33.54 18.49 3.71
C VAL A 87 -32.73 18.74 4.99
N PRO A 88 -33.35 18.72 6.19
CA PRO A 88 -32.62 18.90 7.45
C PRO A 88 -31.61 17.76 7.65
N ARG A 89 -30.46 18.06 8.27
CA ARG A 89 -29.31 17.15 8.35
C ARG A 89 -29.68 15.76 8.86
N ALA A 90 -30.41 15.68 9.97
CA ALA A 90 -30.80 14.40 10.57
C ALA A 90 -31.60 13.52 9.61
N LEU A 91 -32.58 14.11 8.89
CA LEU A 91 -33.38 13.39 7.90
C LEU A 91 -32.54 13.00 6.68
N ALA A 92 -31.62 13.87 6.25
CA ALA A 92 -30.73 13.55 5.13
C ALA A 92 -29.81 12.36 5.45
N VAL A 93 -29.22 12.32 6.65
CA VAL A 93 -28.41 11.20 7.12
C VAL A 93 -29.25 9.93 7.19
N PHE A 94 -30.44 9.99 7.79
CA PHE A 94 -31.33 8.83 7.89
C PHE A 94 -31.71 8.27 6.52
N ILE A 95 -32.11 9.12 5.56
CA ILE A 95 -32.48 8.71 4.20
C ILE A 95 -31.29 8.04 3.51
N VAL A 96 -30.10 8.64 3.57
CA VAL A 96 -28.90 8.08 2.93
C VAL A 96 -28.55 6.74 3.57
N MET A 97 -28.52 6.66 4.90
CA MET A 97 -28.21 5.41 5.61
C MET A 97 -29.23 4.30 5.33
N ALA A 98 -30.52 4.62 5.35
CA ALA A 98 -31.58 3.67 5.01
C ALA A 98 -31.45 3.18 3.56
N THR A 99 -31.17 4.09 2.61
CA THR A 99 -30.95 3.75 1.21
C THR A 99 -29.73 2.84 1.03
N THR A 100 -28.62 3.17 1.67
CA THR A 100 -27.39 2.34 1.66
C THR A 100 -27.66 0.97 2.27
N LEU A 101 -28.39 0.88 3.39
CA LEU A 101 -28.71 -0.39 4.03
C LEU A 101 -29.62 -1.25 3.15
N VAL A 102 -30.64 -0.66 2.53
CA VAL A 102 -31.54 -1.36 1.59
C VAL A 102 -30.76 -1.86 0.38
N LEU A 103 -29.85 -1.04 -0.17
CA LEU A 103 -29.00 -1.45 -1.29
C LEU A 103 -28.08 -2.62 -0.92
N LEU A 104 -27.39 -2.53 0.22
CA LEU A 104 -26.50 -3.61 0.71
C LEU A 104 -27.27 -4.89 1.01
N ALA A 105 -28.42 -4.80 1.69
CA ALA A 105 -29.27 -5.94 1.99
C ALA A 105 -29.85 -6.56 0.71
N GLY A 106 -30.28 -5.74 -0.25
CA GLY A 106 -30.76 -6.17 -1.56
C GLY A 106 -29.69 -6.90 -2.36
N THR A 107 -28.47 -6.36 -2.42
CA THR A 107 -27.31 -7.00 -3.03
C THR A 107 -26.97 -8.33 -2.35
N ALA A 108 -26.89 -8.37 -1.02
CA ALA A 108 -26.60 -9.60 -0.28
C ALA A 108 -27.67 -10.68 -0.51
N PHE A 109 -28.95 -10.29 -0.46
CA PHE A 109 -30.07 -11.19 -0.74
C PHE A 109 -30.01 -11.74 -2.18
N PHE A 110 -29.71 -10.88 -3.16
CA PHE A 110 -29.52 -11.29 -4.55
C PHE A 110 -28.39 -12.30 -4.72
N ILE A 111 -27.22 -12.05 -4.10
CA ILE A 111 -26.07 -12.96 -4.14
C ILE A 111 -26.42 -14.32 -3.52
N VAL A 112 -27.07 -14.33 -2.34
CA VAL A 112 -27.48 -15.58 -1.67
C VAL A 112 -28.48 -16.37 -2.52
N GLY A 113 -29.44 -15.69 -3.16
CA GLY A 113 -30.39 -16.32 -4.07
C GLY A 113 -29.69 -17.04 -5.23
N GLN A 114 -28.67 -16.40 -5.79
CA GLN A 114 -27.90 -16.94 -6.91
C GLN A 114 -26.95 -18.07 -6.49
N LEU A 115 -26.32 -17.96 -5.31
CA LEU A 115 -25.51 -19.05 -4.75
C LEU A 115 -26.35 -20.30 -4.46
N ARG A 116 -27.60 -20.13 -4.01
CA ARG A 116 -28.54 -21.26 -3.85
C ARG A 116 -28.86 -21.92 -5.19
N GLN A 117 -29.06 -21.12 -6.24
CA GLN A 117 -29.29 -21.65 -7.59
C GLN A 117 -28.07 -22.43 -8.10
N LEU A 118 -26.85 -21.93 -7.87
CA LEU A 118 -25.61 -22.63 -8.18
C LEU A 118 -25.49 -23.96 -7.43
N GLY A 119 -25.82 -23.97 -6.13
CA GLY A 119 -25.82 -25.17 -5.30
C GLY A 119 -26.79 -26.23 -5.79
N ASN A 120 -27.97 -25.84 -6.27
CA ASN A 120 -28.97 -26.78 -6.82
C ASN A 120 -28.51 -27.40 -8.14
N ASN A 121 -27.66 -26.70 -8.91
CA ASN A 121 -27.12 -27.19 -10.19
C ASN A 121 -25.82 -27.99 -10.02
N LEU A 122 -25.28 -28.10 -8.79
CA LEU A 122 -24.00 -28.75 -8.51
C LEU A 122 -23.89 -30.20 -9.05
N PRO A 123 -24.92 -31.07 -8.95
CA PRO A 123 -24.83 -32.42 -9.51
C PRO A 123 -24.59 -32.43 -11.04
N SER A 124 -25.14 -31.45 -11.76
CA SER A 124 -24.92 -31.32 -13.21
C SER A 124 -23.49 -30.90 -13.54
N TYR A 125 -22.90 -30.04 -12.69
CA TYR A 125 -21.52 -29.56 -12.83
C TYR A 125 -20.52 -30.69 -12.59
N GLU A 126 -20.76 -31.56 -11.60
CA GLU A 126 -19.92 -32.74 -11.36
C GLU A 126 -19.85 -33.66 -12.58
N GLN A 127 -20.99 -33.90 -13.25
CA GLN A 127 -21.04 -34.73 -14.44
C GLN A 127 -20.25 -34.11 -15.59
N THR A 128 -20.36 -32.80 -15.80
CA THR A 128 -19.61 -32.07 -16.83
C THR A 128 -18.10 -32.08 -16.56
N ILE A 129 -17.68 -31.80 -15.33
CA ILE A 129 -16.27 -31.83 -14.92
C ILE A 129 -15.67 -33.23 -15.14
N ASN A 130 -16.35 -34.28 -14.68
CA ASN A 130 -15.90 -35.67 -14.83
C ASN A 130 -15.83 -36.10 -16.30
N ARG A 131 -16.76 -35.62 -17.15
CA ARG A 131 -16.71 -35.84 -18.60
C ARG A 131 -15.52 -35.12 -19.23
N LYS A 132 -15.27 -33.86 -18.86
CA LYS A 132 -14.17 -33.05 -19.39
C LYS A 132 -12.79 -33.62 -19.00
N LEU A 133 -12.63 -34.07 -17.76
CA LEU A 133 -11.42 -34.75 -17.28
C LEU A 133 -11.18 -36.08 -17.99
N ARG A 134 -12.24 -36.87 -18.22
CA ARG A 134 -12.15 -38.12 -19.00
C ARG A 134 -11.75 -37.84 -20.44
N ASN A 135 -12.43 -36.91 -21.11
CA ASN A 135 -12.12 -36.54 -22.50
C ASN A 135 -10.69 -35.99 -22.64
N PHE A 136 -10.22 -35.18 -21.70
CA PHE A 136 -8.84 -34.70 -21.68
C PHE A 136 -7.84 -35.84 -21.41
N GLY A 137 -8.18 -36.74 -20.48
CA GLY A 137 -7.42 -37.96 -20.21
C GLY A 137 -7.35 -38.89 -21.42
N ASP A 138 -8.44 -39.04 -22.17
CA ASP A 138 -8.51 -39.86 -23.38
C ASP A 138 -7.76 -39.21 -24.55
N MET A 139 -7.78 -37.87 -24.66
CA MET A 139 -6.96 -37.10 -25.60
C MET A 139 -5.46 -37.25 -25.28
N MET A 140 -5.08 -37.17 -24.01
CA MET A 140 -3.69 -37.39 -23.54
C MET A 140 -3.27 -38.87 -23.61
N ARG A 141 -4.23 -39.81 -23.63
CA ARG A 141 -4.03 -41.25 -23.83
C ARG A 141 -4.13 -41.69 -25.28
N GLN A 142 -4.30 -40.78 -26.24
CA GLN A 142 -4.16 -41.16 -27.64
C GLN A 142 -2.74 -41.71 -27.91
N PRO A 143 -2.60 -42.78 -28.70
CA PRO A 143 -1.48 -43.71 -28.63
C PRO A 143 -0.23 -43.14 -29.32
N GLY A 144 0.54 -42.34 -28.60
CA GLY A 144 1.88 -41.90 -29.00
C GLY A 144 2.96 -42.69 -28.27
N LEU A 145 3.63 -43.61 -28.99
CA LEU A 145 4.93 -44.29 -28.72
C LEU A 145 5.18 -45.01 -27.38
N LEU A 146 4.56 -44.61 -26.27
CA LEU A 146 4.73 -45.17 -24.93
C LEU A 146 4.06 -46.55 -24.74
N ASP A 147 3.01 -46.84 -25.51
CA ASP A 147 2.29 -48.13 -25.43
C ASP A 147 3.00 -49.27 -26.21
N GLN A 148 4.07 -48.94 -26.93
CA GLN A 148 4.98 -49.93 -27.51
C GLN A 148 6.03 -50.38 -26.49
N TYR A 149 6.42 -49.51 -25.56
CA TYR A 149 7.37 -49.84 -24.48
C TYR A 149 6.72 -50.66 -23.36
N SER A 150 5.46 -50.38 -23.02
CA SER A 150 4.70 -51.13 -22.01
C SER A 150 4.53 -52.62 -22.35
N ARG A 151 4.41 -52.95 -23.65
CA ARG A 151 4.26 -54.32 -24.16
C ARG A 151 5.55 -55.15 -24.13
N VAL A 152 6.71 -54.49 -24.16
CA VAL A 152 8.01 -55.17 -24.04
C VAL A 152 8.33 -55.45 -22.56
N VAL A 153 8.07 -54.47 -21.69
CA VAL A 153 8.26 -54.64 -20.23
C VAL A 153 7.34 -55.71 -19.66
N THR A 154 6.06 -55.76 -20.07
CA THR A 154 5.11 -56.78 -19.59
C THR A 154 5.38 -58.19 -20.13
N LYS A 155 6.14 -58.36 -21.22
CA LYS A 155 6.60 -59.69 -21.65
C LYS A 155 7.74 -60.20 -20.78
N VAL A 156 8.70 -59.34 -20.46
CA VAL A 156 9.84 -59.66 -19.59
C VAL A 156 9.37 -59.97 -18.17
N GLU A 157 8.44 -59.17 -17.63
CA GLU A 157 7.89 -59.37 -16.29
C GLU A 157 7.10 -60.68 -16.17
N ARG A 158 6.38 -61.09 -17.22
CA ARG A 158 5.63 -62.37 -17.24
C ARG A 158 6.52 -63.60 -17.35
N GLU A 159 7.65 -63.51 -18.05
CA GLU A 159 8.64 -64.60 -18.10
C GLU A 159 9.38 -64.77 -16.76
N ILE A 160 9.64 -63.66 -16.06
CA ILE A 160 10.23 -63.67 -14.70
C ILE A 160 9.22 -64.22 -13.67
N ASP A 161 7.96 -63.77 -13.72
CA ASP A 161 6.89 -64.25 -12.82
C ASP A 161 6.58 -65.74 -13.02
N GLN A 162 6.64 -66.24 -14.26
CA GLN A 162 6.44 -67.67 -14.54
C GLN A 162 7.59 -68.54 -14.03
N ALA A 163 8.84 -68.04 -14.09
CA ALA A 163 9.99 -68.71 -13.51
C ALA A 163 9.94 -68.73 -11.97
N GLN A 164 9.38 -67.68 -11.34
CA GLN A 164 9.19 -67.61 -9.88
C GLN A 164 8.02 -68.47 -9.38
N ARG A 165 6.90 -68.54 -10.11
CA ARG A 165 5.73 -69.34 -9.71
C ARG A 165 5.95 -70.86 -9.75
N GLN A 166 6.94 -71.34 -10.51
CA GLN A 166 7.33 -72.75 -10.49
C GLN A 166 8.21 -73.12 -9.29
N ALA A 167 8.76 -72.13 -8.57
CA ALA A 167 9.74 -72.34 -7.49
C ALA A 167 9.20 -72.16 -6.06
N GLU A 168 7.91 -71.83 -5.86
CA GLU A 168 7.40 -71.41 -4.55
C GLU A 168 6.33 -72.38 -3.97
N PRO A 169 6.53 -72.96 -2.76
CA PRO A 169 5.56 -73.84 -2.10
C PRO A 169 4.41 -73.05 -1.43
N PRO A 170 3.22 -73.66 -1.23
CA PRO A 170 1.99 -72.93 -0.90
C PRO A 170 1.96 -72.43 0.56
N LYS A 171 1.68 -71.13 0.75
CA LYS A 171 1.42 -70.50 2.06
C LYS A 171 -0.07 -70.23 2.30
N PRO A 172 -0.54 -70.23 3.57
CA PRO A 172 -1.94 -70.41 3.93
C PRO A 172 -2.78 -69.12 3.97
N ALA A 173 -4.09 -69.36 3.86
CA ALA A 173 -5.28 -68.51 3.97
C ALA A 173 -5.17 -67.09 4.57
N ALA A 174 -5.80 -66.16 3.83
CA ALA A 174 -5.98 -64.74 4.11
C ALA A 174 -6.72 -64.41 5.42
N GLU A 175 -6.16 -63.48 6.19
CA GLU A 175 -6.87 -62.71 7.22
C GLU A 175 -7.84 -61.71 6.57
N ARG A 176 -9.08 -61.66 7.09
CA ARG A 176 -10.14 -60.78 6.59
C ARG A 176 -9.94 -59.35 7.12
N PRO A 177 -10.10 -58.29 6.30
CA PRO A 177 -9.96 -56.91 6.75
C PRO A 177 -11.10 -56.51 7.70
N GLN A 178 -10.76 -55.95 8.87
CA GLN A 178 -11.68 -55.44 9.87
C GLN A 178 -12.50 -54.25 9.33
N ARG A 179 -13.82 -54.31 9.51
CA ARG A 179 -14.77 -53.26 9.16
C ARG A 179 -14.65 -52.11 10.15
N VAL A 180 -14.11 -50.98 9.71
CA VAL A 180 -14.16 -49.72 10.46
C VAL A 180 -15.58 -49.17 10.36
N GLU A 181 -16.34 -49.27 11.45
CA GLU A 181 -17.64 -48.62 11.59
C GLU A 181 -17.42 -47.11 11.77
N ILE A 182 -17.79 -46.33 10.76
CA ILE A 182 -17.79 -44.88 10.84
C ILE A 182 -18.88 -44.49 11.83
N VAL A 183 -18.47 -44.24 13.08
CA VAL A 183 -19.32 -43.60 14.09
C VAL A 183 -19.72 -42.24 13.55
N GLY A 184 -20.90 -42.18 12.94
CA GLY A 184 -21.51 -40.93 12.52
C GLY A 184 -21.74 -40.10 13.77
N GLN A 185 -20.88 -39.10 14.00
CA GLN A 185 -21.16 -38.04 14.94
C GLN A 185 -22.48 -37.39 14.50
N SER A 186 -23.57 -37.75 15.17
CA SER A 186 -24.88 -37.15 14.98
C SER A 186 -24.81 -35.72 15.50
N VAL A 187 -24.31 -34.82 14.66
CA VAL A 187 -24.30 -33.39 14.94
C VAL A 187 -25.75 -32.98 15.20
N ARG A 188 -26.07 -32.75 16.48
CA ARG A 188 -27.38 -32.26 16.92
C ARG A 188 -27.71 -31.05 16.04
N PRO A 189 -28.93 -30.95 15.46
CA PRO A 189 -29.31 -29.81 14.62
C PRO A 189 -29.02 -28.45 15.28
N ALA A 190 -29.11 -28.38 16.61
CA ALA A 190 -28.73 -27.22 17.42
C ALA A 190 -27.24 -26.82 17.31
N GLU A 191 -26.31 -27.78 17.23
CA GLU A 191 -24.88 -27.51 17.07
C GLU A 191 -24.51 -27.04 15.66
N ARG A 192 -25.28 -27.44 14.64
CA ARG A 192 -25.15 -26.90 13.28
C ARG A 192 -25.56 -25.43 13.23
N VAL A 193 -26.71 -25.10 13.81
CA VAL A 193 -27.17 -23.70 13.88
C VAL A 193 -26.21 -22.83 14.68
N LYS A 194 -25.74 -23.32 15.84
CA LYS A 194 -24.77 -22.58 16.67
C LYS A 194 -23.48 -22.27 15.91
N ARG A 195 -22.93 -23.23 15.16
CA ARG A 195 -21.71 -23.00 14.35
C ARG A 195 -21.91 -21.95 13.26
N TRP A 196 -23.07 -21.92 12.62
CA TRP A 196 -23.40 -20.87 11.65
C TRP A 196 -23.53 -19.52 12.36
N VAL A 197 -24.26 -19.45 13.47
CA VAL A 197 -24.41 -18.22 14.26
C VAL A 197 -23.05 -17.69 14.71
N ASP A 198 -22.17 -18.54 15.26
CA ASP A 198 -20.85 -18.13 15.73
C ASP A 198 -19.97 -17.60 14.57
N SER A 199 -20.08 -18.18 13.37
CA SER A 199 -19.29 -17.75 12.21
C SER A 199 -19.76 -16.43 11.60
N PHE A 200 -21.08 -16.15 11.61
CA PHE A 200 -21.65 -14.92 11.05
C PHE A 200 -21.87 -13.80 12.09
N ALA A 201 -21.91 -14.12 13.39
CA ALA A 201 -22.16 -13.14 14.45
C ALA A 201 -21.08 -12.05 14.48
N THR A 202 -19.80 -12.42 14.40
CA THR A 202 -18.70 -11.47 14.52
C THR A 202 -18.72 -10.41 13.41
N PRO A 203 -18.81 -10.75 12.11
CA PRO A 203 -18.96 -9.75 11.03
C PRO A 203 -20.23 -8.91 11.16
N VAL A 204 -21.36 -9.51 11.56
CA VAL A 204 -22.63 -8.79 11.70
C VAL A 204 -22.58 -7.76 12.82
N VAL A 205 -22.01 -8.11 13.98
CA VAL A 205 -21.80 -7.17 15.08
C VAL A 205 -20.89 -6.02 14.64
N MET A 206 -19.79 -6.33 13.94
CA MET A 206 -18.87 -5.33 13.42
C MET A 206 -19.55 -4.37 12.42
N ILE A 207 -20.33 -4.89 11.47
CA ILE A 207 -21.13 -4.08 10.53
C ILE A 207 -22.13 -3.21 11.30
N GLY A 208 -22.82 -3.75 12.31
CA GLY A 208 -23.76 -3.01 13.14
C GLY A 208 -23.08 -1.83 13.87
N ILE A 209 -21.91 -2.07 14.47
CA ILE A 209 -21.11 -1.04 15.13
C ILE A 209 -20.66 0.03 14.13
N VAL A 210 -20.18 -0.38 12.95
CA VAL A 210 -19.78 0.55 11.88
C VAL A 210 -20.97 1.41 11.45
N ILE A 211 -22.15 0.82 11.22
CA ILE A 211 -23.37 1.55 10.86
C ILE A 211 -23.74 2.60 11.91
N VAL A 212 -23.67 2.24 13.19
CA VAL A 212 -23.95 3.17 14.30
C VAL A 212 -22.94 4.31 14.31
N PHE A 213 -21.64 4.02 14.21
CA PHE A 213 -20.61 5.06 14.17
C PHE A 213 -20.71 5.95 12.93
N VAL A 214 -20.97 5.39 11.75
CA VAL A 214 -21.21 6.15 10.52
C VAL A 214 -22.38 7.11 10.72
N PHE A 215 -23.49 6.62 11.30
CA PHE A 215 -24.65 7.45 11.60
C PHE A 215 -24.29 8.62 12.54
N LEU A 216 -23.60 8.33 13.65
CA LEU A 216 -23.17 9.36 14.61
C LEU A 216 -22.19 10.37 13.99
N ILE A 217 -21.21 9.90 13.21
CA ILE A 217 -20.23 10.74 12.54
C ILE A 217 -20.90 11.66 11.52
N LEU A 218 -21.86 11.14 10.75
CA LEU A 218 -22.61 11.93 9.77
C LEU A 218 -23.59 12.90 10.44
N LEU A 219 -24.19 12.53 11.58
CA LEU A 219 -25.09 13.39 12.32
C LEU A 219 -24.33 14.57 12.96
N ASP A 220 -23.25 14.28 13.69
CA ASP A 220 -22.51 15.24 14.53
C ASP A 220 -21.16 15.67 13.93
N LYS A 221 -21.01 15.61 12.61
CA LYS A 221 -19.76 15.95 11.90
C LYS A 221 -19.15 17.29 12.30
N GLY A 222 -19.97 18.30 12.59
CA GLY A 222 -19.52 19.63 13.01
C GLY A 222 -18.79 19.56 14.34
N ASP A 223 -19.48 19.06 15.36
CA ASP A 223 -18.94 18.90 16.71
C ASP A 223 -17.71 17.97 16.76
N LEU A 224 -17.72 16.88 16.00
CA LEU A 224 -16.57 15.97 15.93
C LEU A 224 -15.34 16.64 15.33
N ARG A 225 -15.53 17.48 14.29
CA ARG A 225 -14.46 18.29 13.73
C ARG A 225 -13.94 19.30 14.75
N ASP A 226 -14.82 19.99 15.46
CA ASP A 226 -14.44 20.99 16.46
C ASP A 226 -13.67 20.35 17.64
N ARG A 227 -14.10 19.15 18.09
CA ARG A 227 -13.37 18.36 19.08
C ARG A 227 -12.00 17.92 18.59
N ALA A 228 -11.90 17.46 17.34
CA ALA A 228 -10.62 17.10 16.73
C ALA A 228 -9.68 18.31 16.64
N LEU A 229 -10.19 19.47 16.25
CA LEU A 229 -9.43 20.73 16.20
C LEU A 229 -8.89 21.10 17.60
N ARG A 230 -9.71 20.94 18.65
CA ARG A 230 -9.31 21.21 20.03
C ARG A 230 -8.27 20.23 20.58
N LEU A 231 -8.30 18.96 20.15
CA LEU A 231 -7.33 17.93 20.55
C LEU A 231 -5.99 18.05 19.81
N LEU A 232 -6.03 18.39 18.51
CA LEU A 232 -4.86 18.33 17.62
C LEU A 232 -4.03 19.61 17.54
N GLY A 233 -4.50 20.77 18.03
CA GLY A 233 -3.67 21.96 17.88
C GLY A 233 -4.12 23.24 18.57
N SER A 234 -3.10 24.00 18.97
CA SER A 234 -3.16 25.41 19.39
C SER A 234 -3.39 26.38 18.21
N ASN A 235 -3.16 25.94 16.97
CA ASN A 235 -3.31 26.73 15.74
C ASN A 235 -4.45 26.22 14.86
N LEU A 236 -5.66 26.74 15.12
CA LEU A 236 -6.93 26.34 14.48
C LEU A 236 -6.88 26.29 12.95
N HIS A 237 -6.18 27.24 12.31
CA HIS A 237 -6.07 27.34 10.85
C HIS A 237 -5.33 26.14 10.24
N ARG A 238 -4.11 25.82 10.70
CA ARG A 238 -3.31 24.72 10.14
C ARG A 238 -3.99 23.37 10.33
N THR A 239 -4.56 23.11 11.49
CA THR A 239 -5.29 21.86 11.75
C THR A 239 -6.56 21.77 10.92
N THR A 240 -7.26 22.89 10.70
CA THR A 240 -8.42 22.95 9.82
C THR A 240 -8.06 22.63 8.37
N ASP A 241 -6.99 23.22 7.86
CA ASP A 241 -6.52 22.99 6.51
C ASP A 241 -6.08 21.53 6.33
N ALA A 242 -5.36 20.97 7.30
CA ALA A 242 -4.96 19.56 7.32
C ALA A 242 -6.17 18.62 7.26
N LEU A 243 -7.18 18.82 8.12
CA LEU A 243 -8.37 17.97 8.15
C LEU A 243 -9.20 18.09 6.87
N ASN A 244 -9.35 19.30 6.33
CA ASN A 244 -10.09 19.54 5.11
C ASN A 244 -9.38 18.91 3.90
N GLU A 245 -8.06 19.03 3.81
CA GLU A 245 -7.27 18.44 2.74
C GLU A 245 -7.26 16.91 2.83
N ALA A 246 -7.11 16.35 4.03
CA ALA A 246 -7.18 14.91 4.25
C ALA A 246 -8.55 14.35 3.82
N ALA A 247 -9.65 15.01 4.25
CA ALA A 247 -11.00 14.61 3.85
C ALA A 247 -11.20 14.68 2.34
N ARG A 248 -10.76 15.77 1.68
CA ARG A 248 -10.84 15.90 0.21
C ARG A 248 -10.07 14.81 -0.51
N ARG A 249 -8.83 14.52 -0.10
CA ARG A 249 -8.00 13.48 -0.74
C ARG A 249 -8.60 12.09 -0.57
N VAL A 250 -9.07 11.75 0.63
CA VAL A 250 -9.71 10.46 0.91
C VAL A 250 -11.02 10.34 0.12
N SER A 251 -11.90 11.34 0.14
CA SER A 251 -13.15 11.32 -0.64
C SER A 251 -12.88 11.22 -2.15
N LYS A 252 -11.89 11.95 -2.68
CA LYS A 252 -11.50 11.86 -4.10
C LYS A 252 -11.02 10.44 -4.42
N TYR A 253 -10.13 9.88 -3.60
CA TYR A 253 -9.61 8.52 -3.76
C TYR A 253 -10.72 7.47 -3.77
N LEU A 254 -11.63 7.49 -2.78
CA LEU A 254 -12.73 6.53 -2.70
C LEU A 254 -13.71 6.69 -3.86
N GLY A 255 -13.96 7.92 -4.31
CA GLY A 255 -14.75 8.19 -5.50
C GLY A 255 -14.12 7.62 -6.77
N MET A 256 -12.81 7.82 -6.93
CA MET A 256 -12.04 7.22 -8.04
C MET A 256 -12.08 5.69 -7.96
N GLN A 257 -11.89 5.09 -6.79
CA GLN A 257 -11.98 3.64 -6.59
C GLN A 257 -13.37 3.09 -6.95
N LEU A 258 -14.44 3.79 -6.59
CA LEU A 258 -15.80 3.40 -6.97
C LEU A 258 -15.99 3.41 -8.49
N ILE A 259 -15.46 4.43 -9.17
CA ILE A 259 -15.51 4.51 -10.64
C ILE A 259 -14.71 3.36 -11.25
N VAL A 260 -13.46 3.12 -10.83
CA VAL A 260 -12.64 1.99 -11.31
C VAL A 260 -13.40 0.67 -11.14
N ASN A 261 -13.93 0.41 -9.94
CA ASN A 261 -14.65 -0.81 -9.63
C ASN A 261 -15.93 -0.96 -10.46
N ALA A 262 -16.67 0.12 -10.71
CA ALA A 262 -17.86 0.11 -11.57
C ALA A 262 -17.49 -0.14 -13.04
N THR A 263 -16.44 0.52 -13.54
CA THR A 263 -15.95 0.34 -14.91
C THR A 263 -15.36 -1.03 -15.17
N TYR A 264 -14.99 -1.77 -14.12
CA TYR A 264 -14.59 -3.18 -14.24
C TYR A 264 -15.81 -4.11 -14.11
N GLY A 265 -16.61 -3.93 -13.06
CA GLY A 265 -17.71 -4.84 -12.71
C GLY A 265 -18.87 -4.83 -13.71
N ILE A 266 -19.20 -3.67 -14.29
CA ILE A 266 -20.28 -3.57 -15.29
C ILE A 266 -19.89 -4.32 -16.59
N PRO A 267 -18.74 -4.04 -17.22
CA PRO A 267 -18.28 -4.83 -18.37
C PRO A 267 -18.06 -6.31 -18.04
N MET A 268 -17.59 -6.65 -16.83
CA MET A 268 -17.49 -8.05 -16.41
C MET A 268 -18.87 -8.73 -16.41
N ALA A 269 -19.88 -8.11 -15.79
CA ALA A 269 -21.24 -8.63 -15.76
C ALA A 269 -21.81 -8.81 -17.18
N LEU A 270 -21.66 -7.79 -18.03
CA LEU A 270 -22.16 -7.80 -19.40
C LEU A 270 -21.44 -8.83 -20.26
N GLY A 271 -20.11 -8.90 -20.17
CA GLY A 271 -19.30 -9.85 -20.92
C GLY A 271 -19.61 -11.30 -20.53
N LEU A 272 -19.70 -11.60 -19.23
CA LEU A 272 -20.09 -12.93 -18.76
C LEU A 272 -21.52 -13.29 -19.16
N LEU A 273 -22.43 -12.30 -19.23
CA LEU A 273 -23.80 -12.50 -19.68
C LEU A 273 -23.83 -12.85 -21.18
N LEU A 274 -23.04 -12.17 -22.01
CA LEU A 274 -22.90 -12.45 -23.44
C LEU A 274 -22.30 -13.83 -23.71
N ILE A 275 -21.35 -14.27 -22.87
CA ILE A 275 -20.74 -15.61 -22.93
C ILE A 275 -21.73 -16.70 -22.45
N GLY A 276 -22.75 -16.33 -21.67
CA GLY A 276 -23.74 -17.28 -21.13
C GLY A 276 -23.34 -17.90 -19.79
N VAL A 277 -22.39 -17.31 -19.06
CA VAL A 277 -21.96 -17.82 -17.74
C VAL A 277 -23.09 -17.63 -16.71
N PRO A 278 -23.53 -18.69 -16.01
CA PRO A 278 -24.57 -18.56 -14.98
C PRO A 278 -24.16 -17.60 -13.87
N GLY A 279 -25.08 -16.76 -13.42
CA GLY A 279 -24.82 -15.78 -12.38
C GLY A 279 -23.88 -14.64 -12.82
N ALA A 280 -23.74 -14.35 -14.12
CA ALA A 280 -22.91 -13.26 -14.64
C ALA A 280 -23.04 -11.93 -13.87
N LEU A 281 -24.27 -11.52 -13.55
CA LEU A 281 -24.54 -10.31 -12.76
C LEU A 281 -23.93 -10.37 -11.35
N VAL A 282 -23.98 -11.54 -10.71
CA VAL A 282 -23.39 -11.76 -9.39
C VAL A 282 -21.89 -11.64 -9.47
N TRP A 283 -21.27 -12.25 -10.48
CA TRP A 283 -19.82 -12.21 -10.62
C TRP A 283 -19.30 -10.81 -10.94
N GLY A 284 -19.98 -10.05 -11.80
CA GLY A 284 -19.60 -8.65 -12.04
C GLY A 284 -19.81 -7.75 -10.82
N LEU A 285 -20.90 -7.95 -10.07
CA LEU A 285 -21.15 -7.23 -8.81
C LEU A 285 -20.13 -7.60 -7.73
N LEU A 286 -19.87 -8.90 -7.55
CA LEU A 286 -18.91 -9.41 -6.59
C LEU A 286 -17.49 -8.96 -6.97
N ALA A 287 -17.15 -8.94 -8.26
CA ALA A 287 -15.88 -8.38 -8.73
C ALA A 287 -15.75 -6.89 -8.40
N ALA A 288 -16.79 -6.08 -8.64
CA ALA A 288 -16.80 -4.66 -8.24
C ALA A 288 -16.61 -4.47 -6.72
N MET A 289 -17.27 -5.31 -5.90
CA MET A 289 -17.17 -5.24 -4.45
C MET A 289 -15.81 -5.72 -3.94
N LEU A 290 -15.32 -6.85 -4.44
CA LEU A 290 -14.07 -7.46 -4.01
C LEU A 290 -12.85 -6.61 -4.41
N ARG A 291 -12.91 -5.86 -5.52
CA ARG A 291 -11.82 -4.98 -5.96
C ARG A 291 -11.55 -3.78 -5.04
N PHE A 292 -12.35 -3.55 -4.00
CA PHE A 292 -11.94 -2.69 -2.89
C PHE A 292 -10.77 -3.26 -2.09
N VAL A 293 -10.53 -4.57 -2.15
CA VAL A 293 -9.39 -5.26 -1.52
C VAL A 293 -8.26 -5.38 -2.54
N PRO A 294 -7.13 -4.68 -2.35
CA PRO A 294 -5.97 -4.78 -3.26
C PRO A 294 -5.46 -6.21 -3.40
N TYR A 295 -5.04 -6.59 -4.61
CA TYR A 295 -4.48 -7.89 -5.00
C TYR A 295 -5.43 -9.10 -4.86
N VAL A 296 -6.08 -9.24 -3.72
CA VAL A 296 -7.02 -10.33 -3.40
C VAL A 296 -8.30 -10.20 -4.21
N GLY A 297 -8.81 -8.97 -4.35
CA GLY A 297 -10.07 -8.68 -5.02
C GLY A 297 -10.12 -9.16 -6.47
N PRO A 298 -9.18 -8.74 -7.33
CA PRO A 298 -9.09 -9.19 -8.72
C PRO A 298 -8.95 -10.71 -8.85
N ILE A 299 -8.12 -11.35 -8.02
CA ILE A 299 -7.90 -12.80 -8.06
C ILE A 299 -9.20 -13.54 -7.74
N ILE A 300 -9.84 -13.21 -6.62
CA ILE A 300 -11.09 -13.88 -6.23
C ILE A 300 -12.19 -13.60 -7.25
N GLY A 301 -12.29 -12.35 -7.74
CA GLY A 301 -13.22 -11.94 -8.77
C GLY A 301 -13.05 -12.68 -10.10
N ALA A 302 -11.84 -13.17 -10.41
CA ALA A 302 -11.55 -13.93 -11.62
C ALA A 302 -11.73 -15.45 -11.43
N VAL A 303 -11.25 -16.01 -10.32
CA VAL A 303 -11.19 -17.46 -10.09
C VAL A 303 -12.58 -18.09 -10.07
N PHE A 304 -13.55 -17.46 -9.39
CA PHE A 304 -14.88 -18.03 -9.27
C PHE A 304 -15.67 -18.12 -10.59
N PRO A 305 -15.79 -17.04 -11.40
CA PRO A 305 -16.46 -17.16 -12.70
C PRO A 305 -15.72 -18.10 -13.66
N LEU A 306 -14.38 -18.18 -13.61
CA LEU A 306 -13.61 -19.13 -14.42
C LEU A 306 -13.86 -20.59 -14.04
N THR A 307 -13.90 -20.90 -12.74
CA THR A 307 -14.19 -22.26 -12.28
C THR A 307 -15.61 -22.66 -12.64
N LEU A 308 -16.57 -21.74 -12.53
CA LEU A 308 -17.94 -21.98 -12.97
C LEU A 308 -18.02 -22.17 -14.49
N ALA A 309 -17.32 -21.34 -15.27
CA ALA A 309 -17.27 -21.49 -16.72
C ALA A 309 -16.72 -22.87 -17.12
N PHE A 310 -15.72 -23.35 -16.37
CA PHE A 310 -15.13 -24.67 -16.57
C PHE A 310 -16.08 -25.81 -16.23
N ALA A 311 -16.92 -25.61 -15.22
CA ALA A 311 -17.84 -26.61 -14.70
C ALA A 311 -19.15 -26.71 -15.49
N VAL A 312 -19.61 -25.63 -16.12
CA VAL A 312 -20.89 -25.56 -16.82
C VAL A 312 -20.80 -26.08 -18.25
N ASP A 313 -19.79 -25.62 -19.02
CA ASP A 313 -19.63 -25.98 -20.43
C ASP A 313 -18.84 -27.28 -20.59
N PRO A 314 -19.36 -28.29 -21.32
CA PRO A 314 -18.60 -29.49 -21.68
C PRO A 314 -17.37 -29.19 -22.55
N GLY A 315 -17.42 -28.10 -23.32
CA GLY A 315 -16.31 -27.60 -24.14
C GLY A 315 -15.30 -26.77 -23.35
N TRP A 316 -14.30 -26.24 -24.06
CA TRP A 316 -13.33 -25.27 -23.52
C TRP A 316 -13.69 -23.83 -23.88
N ASP A 317 -14.65 -23.62 -24.77
CA ASP A 317 -14.95 -22.33 -25.38
C ASP A 317 -15.40 -21.31 -24.33
N MET A 318 -16.33 -21.69 -23.46
CA MET A 318 -16.84 -20.79 -22.41
C MET A 318 -15.74 -20.34 -21.44
N VAL A 319 -14.79 -21.24 -21.11
CA VAL A 319 -13.65 -20.92 -20.24
C VAL A 319 -12.67 -19.98 -20.92
N LEU A 320 -12.37 -20.24 -22.20
CA LEU A 320 -11.40 -19.45 -22.96
C LEU A 320 -11.94 -18.04 -23.20
N TRP A 321 -13.22 -17.88 -23.55
CA TRP A 321 -13.84 -16.56 -23.67
C TRP A 321 -13.95 -15.83 -22.33
N ALA A 322 -14.30 -16.53 -21.25
CA ALA A 322 -14.33 -15.93 -19.92
C ALA A 322 -12.93 -15.47 -19.48
N LEU A 323 -11.90 -16.28 -19.74
CA LEU A 323 -10.51 -15.92 -19.47
C LEU A 323 -10.05 -14.74 -20.32
N ALA A 324 -10.35 -14.75 -21.62
CA ALA A 324 -10.05 -13.65 -22.51
C ALA A 324 -10.70 -12.36 -22.03
N LEU A 325 -11.99 -12.40 -21.68
CA LEU A 325 -12.71 -11.27 -21.10
C LEU A 325 -12.02 -10.73 -19.84
N ILE A 326 -11.74 -11.60 -18.86
CA ILE A 326 -11.11 -11.21 -17.60
C ILE A 326 -9.74 -10.58 -17.83
N VAL A 327 -8.89 -11.22 -18.65
CA VAL A 327 -7.55 -10.72 -18.97
C VAL A 327 -7.63 -9.39 -19.70
N THR A 328 -8.52 -9.25 -20.68
CA THR A 328 -8.72 -7.98 -21.39
C THR A 328 -9.19 -6.88 -20.45
N LEU A 329 -10.15 -7.15 -19.57
CA LEU A 329 -10.62 -6.17 -18.58
C LEU A 329 -9.51 -5.79 -17.60
N GLU A 330 -8.67 -6.74 -17.18
CA GLU A 330 -7.54 -6.48 -16.29
C GLU A 330 -6.48 -5.60 -16.97
N VAL A 331 -6.14 -5.89 -18.23
CA VAL A 331 -5.19 -5.09 -19.01
C VAL A 331 -5.73 -3.68 -19.24
N ILE A 332 -7.01 -3.53 -19.62
CA ILE A 332 -7.63 -2.22 -19.83
C ILE A 332 -7.71 -1.45 -18.51
N SER A 333 -8.12 -2.11 -17.42
CA SER A 333 -8.21 -1.47 -16.11
C SER A 333 -6.85 -0.94 -15.67
N ASN A 334 -5.82 -1.79 -15.69
CA ASN A 334 -4.53 -1.46 -15.09
C ASN A 334 -3.68 -0.53 -15.97
N ASN A 335 -3.84 -0.56 -17.29
CA ASN A 335 -3.03 0.24 -18.22
C ASN A 335 -3.75 1.48 -18.78
N VAL A 336 -5.08 1.55 -18.70
CA VAL A 336 -5.86 2.67 -19.27
C VAL A 336 -6.67 3.38 -18.20
N ILE A 337 -7.53 2.65 -17.49
CA ILE A 337 -8.48 3.25 -16.54
C ILE A 337 -7.74 3.79 -15.32
N GLU A 338 -6.87 2.99 -14.71
CA GLU A 338 -6.13 3.39 -13.50
C GLU A 338 -5.19 4.57 -13.75
N PRO A 339 -4.34 4.60 -14.80
CA PRO A 339 -3.52 5.77 -15.10
C PRO A 339 -4.35 7.02 -15.43
N TRP A 340 -5.49 6.86 -16.10
CA TRP A 340 -6.38 7.97 -16.44
C TRP A 340 -7.07 8.55 -15.20
N LEU A 341 -7.48 7.71 -14.24
CA LEU A 341 -8.15 8.15 -13.01
C LEU A 341 -7.16 8.67 -11.97
N TYR A 342 -6.02 8.00 -11.82
CA TYR A 342 -4.99 8.34 -10.83
C TYR A 342 -3.91 9.29 -11.37
N GLY A 343 -4.13 9.89 -12.55
CA GLY A 343 -3.18 10.77 -13.23
C GLY A 343 -2.62 11.87 -12.31
N ALA A 344 -1.28 11.93 -12.27
CA ALA A 344 -0.41 12.52 -11.24
C ALA A 344 -0.53 11.80 -9.88
N THR A 345 0.55 11.09 -9.52
CA THR A 345 0.69 10.27 -8.31
C THR A 345 0.12 10.98 -7.07
N THR A 346 -0.50 10.23 -6.17
CA THR A 346 -1.11 10.66 -4.90
C THR A 346 -0.16 11.34 -3.92
N GLY A 347 1.04 11.74 -4.35
CA GLY A 347 2.11 12.28 -3.53
C GLY A 347 2.82 11.19 -2.70
N LEU A 348 2.54 9.91 -2.95
CA LEU A 348 3.08 8.77 -2.22
C LEU A 348 4.09 8.01 -3.08
N SER A 349 5.25 7.69 -2.49
CA SER A 349 6.21 6.79 -3.13
C SER A 349 5.67 5.37 -3.21
N THR A 350 5.98 4.64 -4.29
CA THR A 350 5.60 3.22 -4.46
C THR A 350 6.11 2.36 -3.32
N LEU A 351 7.33 2.63 -2.82
CA LEU A 351 7.90 1.95 -1.66
C LEU A 351 7.03 2.17 -0.42
N SER A 352 6.63 3.43 -0.19
CA SER A 352 5.82 3.82 0.96
C SER A 352 4.43 3.17 0.92
N LEU A 353 3.83 2.99 -0.26
CA LEU A 353 2.57 2.27 -0.40
C LEU A 353 2.70 0.79 -0.01
N ILE A 354 3.76 0.11 -0.46
CA ILE A 354 4.01 -1.30 -0.13
C ILE A 354 4.31 -1.46 1.36
N LEU A 355 5.18 -0.62 1.93
CA LEU A 355 5.51 -0.63 3.35
C LEU A 355 4.27 -0.35 4.22
N ALA A 356 3.46 0.65 3.84
CA ALA A 356 2.20 0.93 4.51
C ALA A 356 1.24 -0.26 4.44
N ALA A 357 1.07 -0.88 3.27
CA ALA A 357 0.21 -2.05 3.13
C ALA A 357 0.66 -3.20 4.03
N MET A 358 1.95 -3.50 4.08
CA MET A 358 2.50 -4.52 4.98
C MET A 358 2.29 -4.15 6.46
N PHE A 359 2.57 -2.91 6.83
CA PHE A 359 2.43 -2.41 8.19
C PHE A 359 0.98 -2.49 8.68
N TRP A 360 0.03 -1.90 7.93
CA TRP A 360 -1.39 -1.92 8.32
C TRP A 360 -1.98 -3.32 8.30
N THR A 361 -1.55 -4.18 7.38
CA THR A 361 -1.96 -5.60 7.36
C THR A 361 -1.45 -6.33 8.60
N ALA A 362 -0.24 -6.05 9.06
CA ALA A 362 0.31 -6.67 10.27
C ALA A 362 -0.48 -6.26 11.53
N ILE A 363 -0.95 -5.01 11.61
CA ILE A 363 -1.68 -4.51 12.78
C ILE A 363 -3.15 -4.94 12.78
N TRP A 364 -3.86 -4.74 11.65
CA TRP A 364 -5.33 -4.91 11.57
C TRP A 364 -5.78 -6.02 10.60
N GLY A 365 -4.85 -6.83 10.08
CA GLY A 365 -5.17 -7.94 9.18
C GLY A 365 -5.73 -7.48 7.83
N PRO A 366 -6.66 -8.23 7.22
CA PRO A 366 -7.25 -7.90 5.92
C PRO A 366 -7.94 -6.52 5.89
N ILE A 367 -8.50 -6.09 7.02
CA ILE A 367 -9.15 -4.77 7.12
C ILE A 367 -8.10 -3.66 7.07
N GLY A 368 -6.94 -3.87 7.70
CA GLY A 368 -5.80 -2.96 7.61
C GLY A 368 -5.28 -2.79 6.17
N LEU A 369 -5.28 -3.86 5.37
CA LEU A 369 -4.92 -3.79 3.96
C LEU A 369 -5.85 -2.85 3.18
N ILE A 370 -7.17 -2.96 3.38
CA ILE A 370 -8.19 -2.12 2.74
C ILE A 370 -8.01 -0.65 3.17
N LEU A 371 -7.74 -0.43 4.45
CA LEU A 371 -7.59 0.91 5.04
C LEU A 371 -6.20 1.53 4.81
N SER A 372 -5.23 0.76 4.32
CA SER A 372 -3.83 1.18 4.24
C SER A 372 -3.67 2.48 3.45
N THR A 373 -4.18 2.51 2.21
CA THR A 373 -4.07 3.68 1.34
C THR A 373 -4.72 4.93 1.95
N PRO A 374 -6.01 4.92 2.34
CA PRO A 374 -6.64 6.13 2.87
C PRO A 374 -6.01 6.60 4.19
N ILE A 375 -5.61 5.71 5.09
CA ILE A 375 -4.96 6.11 6.35
C ILE A 375 -3.58 6.70 6.06
N THR A 376 -2.82 6.11 5.15
CA THR A 376 -1.48 6.61 4.77
C THR A 376 -1.58 8.00 4.15
N VAL A 377 -2.60 8.26 3.32
CA VAL A 377 -2.88 9.59 2.78
C VAL A 377 -3.22 10.58 3.89
N VAL A 378 -4.04 10.20 4.88
CA VAL A 378 -4.34 11.07 6.03
C VAL A 378 -3.08 11.38 6.82
N LEU A 379 -2.24 10.38 7.09
CA LEU A 379 -0.97 10.54 7.79
C LEU A 379 0.00 11.46 7.03
N LEU A 380 0.09 11.31 5.71
CA LEU A 380 0.89 12.19 4.86
C LEU A 380 0.43 13.65 4.95
N VAL A 381 -0.88 13.89 4.83
CA VAL A 381 -1.45 15.26 4.92
C VAL A 381 -1.23 15.87 6.30
N LEU A 382 -1.36 15.08 7.36
CA LEU A 382 -1.04 15.51 8.71
C LEU A 382 0.44 15.87 8.84
N GLY A 383 1.35 15.08 8.25
CA GLY A 383 2.78 15.38 8.23
C GLY A 383 3.12 16.70 7.55
N HIS A 384 2.46 17.01 6.44
CA HIS A 384 2.66 18.25 5.69
C HIS A 384 2.25 19.51 6.47
N HIS A 385 1.18 19.43 7.28
CA HIS A 385 0.62 20.60 7.98
C HIS A 385 1.07 20.72 9.44
N LEU A 386 1.43 19.61 10.10
CA LEU A 386 1.78 19.57 11.52
C LEU A 386 3.30 19.36 11.67
N PRO A 387 4.04 20.36 12.20
CA PRO A 387 5.50 20.28 12.32
C PRO A 387 6.02 19.05 13.08
N GLN A 388 5.25 18.57 14.05
CA GLN A 388 5.59 17.40 14.86
C GLN A 388 5.55 16.08 14.06
N LEU A 389 4.82 16.07 12.93
CA LEU A 389 4.61 14.89 12.09
C LEU A 389 5.33 15.01 10.74
N GLN A 390 6.17 16.03 10.53
CA GLN A 390 6.87 16.26 9.26
C GLN A 390 7.76 15.07 8.84
N PHE A 391 8.22 14.25 9.80
CA PHE A 391 8.93 13.01 9.49
C PHE A 391 8.10 12.02 8.66
N LEU A 392 6.76 12.04 8.78
CA LEU A 392 5.87 11.21 7.95
C LEU A 392 5.85 11.67 6.51
N GLU A 393 5.96 12.97 6.26
CA GLU A 393 6.08 13.51 4.90
C GLU A 393 7.38 13.06 4.25
N VAL A 394 8.50 13.12 4.97
CA VAL A 394 9.79 12.65 4.46
C VAL A 394 9.79 11.14 4.20
N LEU A 395 9.12 10.34 5.06
CA LEU A 395 9.11 8.88 4.96
C LEU A 395 8.08 8.34 3.95
N LEU A 396 6.94 9.01 3.80
CA LEU A 396 5.82 8.56 2.97
C LEU A 396 5.71 9.31 1.64
N GLY A 397 6.23 10.53 1.57
CA GLY A 397 6.12 11.42 0.43
C GLY A 397 6.84 10.90 -0.82
N SER A 398 6.34 11.30 -1.98
CA SER A 398 7.00 11.10 -3.27
C SER A 398 7.83 12.30 -3.71
N GLU A 399 7.78 13.42 -2.98
CA GLU A 399 8.70 14.53 -3.21
C GLU A 399 10.13 14.06 -2.92
N ARG A 400 11.08 14.52 -3.73
CA ARG A 400 12.49 14.14 -3.58
C ARG A 400 12.92 14.49 -2.15
N ALA A 401 13.51 13.54 -1.43
CA ALA A 401 13.83 13.69 -0.01
C ALA A 401 14.78 14.87 0.30
N LEU A 402 15.49 15.36 -0.72
CA LEU A 402 16.28 16.59 -0.71
C LEU A 402 15.81 17.47 -1.88
N ASP A 403 15.70 18.78 -1.64
CA ASP A 403 15.54 19.79 -2.70
C ASP A 403 16.74 19.76 -3.66
N GLU A 404 16.54 20.22 -4.90
CA GLU A 404 17.55 20.11 -5.95
C GLU A 404 18.91 20.74 -5.57
N PRO A 405 18.97 21.94 -4.96
CA PRO A 405 20.22 22.51 -4.46
C PRO A 405 20.91 21.66 -3.40
N THR A 406 20.16 21.14 -2.41
CA THR A 406 20.71 20.29 -1.36
C THR A 406 21.19 18.95 -1.90
N ARG A 407 20.48 18.38 -2.89
CA ARG A 407 20.91 17.14 -3.55
C ARG A 407 22.22 17.33 -4.30
N LEU A 408 22.34 18.39 -5.11
CA LEU A 408 23.59 18.71 -5.79
C LEU A 408 24.72 18.91 -4.78
N HIS A 409 24.47 19.67 -3.71
CA HIS A 409 25.45 19.87 -2.64
C HIS A 409 25.87 18.57 -1.95
N GLN A 410 24.91 17.67 -1.68
CA GLN A 410 25.18 16.38 -1.04
C GLN A 410 26.01 15.45 -1.93
N ARG A 411 25.77 15.42 -3.24
CA ARG A 411 26.58 14.63 -4.20
C ARG A 411 28.00 15.14 -4.30
N LEU A 412 28.14 16.46 -4.40
CA LEU A 412 29.43 17.15 -4.35
C LEU A 412 30.17 16.88 -3.02
N LEU A 413 29.47 16.87 -1.89
CA LEU A 413 30.04 16.50 -0.59
C LEU A 413 30.42 15.02 -0.54
N ALA A 414 29.62 14.12 -1.10
CA ALA A 414 29.89 12.69 -1.11
C ALA A 414 31.06 12.30 -2.03
N GLY A 415 31.52 13.22 -2.89
CA GLY A 415 32.53 12.95 -3.92
C GLY A 415 31.95 12.20 -5.13
N ASP A 416 30.63 12.15 -5.25
CA ASP A 416 29.89 11.51 -6.33
C ASP A 416 29.71 12.50 -7.47
N VAL A 417 30.82 12.82 -8.14
CA VAL A 417 30.87 13.90 -9.13
C VAL A 417 30.14 13.51 -10.42
N GLU A 418 30.18 12.24 -10.81
CA GLU A 418 29.44 11.73 -11.97
C GLU A 418 27.92 11.98 -11.80
N GLU A 419 27.33 11.61 -10.65
CA GLU A 419 25.90 11.89 -10.43
C GLU A 419 25.61 13.40 -10.33
N ALA A 420 26.53 14.20 -9.78
CA ALA A 420 26.37 15.66 -9.75
C ALA A 420 26.36 16.28 -11.15
N VAL A 421 27.21 15.78 -12.05
CA VAL A 421 27.29 16.16 -13.47
C VAL A 421 26.01 15.77 -14.19
N ASP A 422 25.57 14.52 -14.05
CA ASP A 422 24.33 14.03 -14.66
C ASP A 422 23.10 14.85 -14.22
N LEU A 423 23.02 15.20 -12.93
CA LEU A 423 21.95 16.05 -12.40
C LEU A 423 21.94 17.44 -13.03
N ALA A 424 23.13 18.02 -13.20
CA ALA A 424 23.29 19.34 -13.76
C ALA A 424 22.90 19.39 -15.25
N ILE A 425 23.38 18.41 -16.03
CA ILE A 425 23.03 18.25 -17.45
C ILE A 425 21.53 18.01 -17.60
N GLN A 426 20.96 17.07 -16.84
CA GLN A 426 19.54 16.74 -16.93
C GLN A 426 18.65 17.97 -16.68
N HIS A 427 19.01 18.81 -15.70
CA HIS A 427 18.27 20.03 -15.41
C HIS A 427 18.49 21.10 -16.50
N ALA A 428 19.71 21.22 -17.01
CA ALA A 428 20.04 22.14 -18.10
C ALA A 428 19.36 21.78 -19.43
N ASP A 429 19.22 20.49 -19.74
CA ASP A 429 18.50 19.95 -20.89
C ASP A 429 16.98 20.16 -20.79
N ALA A 430 16.43 20.03 -19.57
CA ALA A 430 14.99 20.19 -19.34
C ALA A 430 14.52 21.64 -19.51
N GLU A 431 15.31 22.62 -19.07
CA GLU A 431 14.95 24.03 -19.10
C GLU A 431 15.99 24.90 -19.80
N SER A 432 17.12 25.14 -19.14
CA SER A 432 18.30 25.77 -19.73
C SER A 432 19.49 25.71 -18.77
N PRO A 433 20.75 25.79 -19.26
CA PRO A 433 21.92 25.93 -18.40
C PRO A 433 21.84 27.13 -17.44
N ARG A 434 21.21 28.23 -17.88
CA ARG A 434 21.03 29.41 -17.03
C ARG A 434 20.08 29.12 -15.87
N HIS A 435 18.97 28.45 -16.14
CA HIS A 435 18.01 28.06 -15.11
C HIS A 435 18.64 27.14 -14.07
N PHE A 436 19.48 26.18 -14.49
CA PHE A 436 20.27 25.37 -13.57
C PHE A 436 21.14 26.21 -12.62
N TYR A 437 21.88 27.20 -13.14
CA TYR A 437 22.72 28.06 -12.28
C TYR A 437 21.89 28.88 -11.30
N ASP A 438 20.79 29.47 -11.77
CA ASP A 438 19.94 30.37 -10.99
C ASP A 438 19.20 29.62 -9.86
N GLU A 439 18.64 28.44 -10.15
CA GLU A 439 17.81 27.68 -9.20
C GLU A 439 18.58 26.63 -8.39
N VAL A 440 19.59 25.96 -8.98
CA VAL A 440 20.23 24.78 -8.37
C VAL A 440 21.68 25.04 -7.99
N GLY A 441 22.51 25.45 -8.95
CA GLY A 441 23.95 25.61 -8.79
C GLY A 441 24.33 26.63 -7.72
N LEU A 442 23.73 27.82 -7.77
CA LEU A 442 23.95 28.86 -6.76
C LEU A 442 23.42 28.46 -5.38
N GLY A 443 22.28 27.77 -5.32
CA GLY A 443 21.72 27.25 -4.08
C GLY A 443 22.68 26.25 -3.41
N ALA A 444 23.25 25.32 -4.17
CA ALA A 444 24.22 24.34 -3.67
C ALA A 444 25.49 25.01 -3.12
N LEU A 445 26.00 26.05 -3.80
CA LEU A 445 27.16 26.82 -3.33
C LEU A 445 26.83 27.66 -2.09
N ARG A 446 25.60 28.19 -1.99
CA ARG A 446 25.14 28.90 -0.80
C ARG A 446 25.09 27.99 0.42
N LEU A 447 24.60 26.76 0.25
CA LEU A 447 24.63 25.72 1.29
C LEU A 447 26.08 25.41 1.71
N ALA A 448 26.95 25.16 0.74
CA ALA A 448 28.38 24.91 0.99
C ALA A 448 29.06 26.05 1.76
N THR A 449 28.76 27.30 1.39
CA THR A 449 29.31 28.49 2.05
C THR A 449 28.77 28.62 3.48
N SER A 450 27.49 28.33 3.71
CA SER A 450 26.91 28.37 5.06
C SER A 450 27.52 27.31 5.98
N ALA A 451 27.85 26.12 5.46
CA ALA A 451 28.49 25.04 6.19
C ALA A 451 29.99 25.30 6.46
N HIS A 452 30.62 26.18 5.69
CA HIS A 452 32.05 26.52 5.80
C HIS A 452 32.44 27.02 7.19
N GLY A 453 31.60 27.87 7.80
CA GLY A 453 31.88 28.50 9.10
C GLY A 453 31.48 27.66 10.32
N THR A 454 30.94 26.45 10.12
CA THR A 454 30.31 25.67 11.18
C THR A 454 30.82 24.23 11.25
N VAL A 455 30.66 23.45 10.17
CA VAL A 455 30.82 21.98 10.20
C VAL A 455 31.70 21.40 9.07
N ALA A 456 32.04 22.19 8.04
CA ALA A 456 32.77 21.67 6.89
C ALA A 456 34.28 21.50 7.13
N THR A 457 34.82 20.31 6.87
CA THR A 457 36.27 20.02 6.92
C THR A 457 36.98 20.50 5.64
N ALA A 458 38.31 20.55 5.66
CA ALA A 458 39.09 20.89 4.45
C ALA A 458 38.81 19.94 3.28
N GLU A 459 38.61 18.66 3.58
CA GLU A 459 38.29 17.63 2.58
C GLU A 459 36.88 17.83 1.99
N HIS A 460 35.88 18.13 2.82
CA HIS A 460 34.53 18.45 2.35
C HIS A 460 34.53 19.66 1.40
N ARG A 461 35.31 20.69 1.73
CA ARG A 461 35.44 21.88 0.88
C ARG A 461 36.11 21.56 -0.45
N HIS A 462 37.17 20.76 -0.42
CA HIS A 462 37.87 20.37 -1.65
C HIS A 462 36.97 19.55 -2.58
N ARG A 463 36.24 18.56 -2.04
CA ARG A 463 35.27 17.76 -2.81
C ARG A 463 34.20 18.63 -3.47
N VAL A 464 33.64 19.59 -2.75
CA VAL A 464 32.60 20.47 -3.30
C VAL A 464 33.12 21.39 -4.40
N ILE A 465 34.28 22.01 -4.20
CA ILE A 465 34.89 22.91 -5.20
C ILE A 465 35.29 22.12 -6.44
N SER A 466 36.09 21.07 -6.26
CA SER A 466 36.58 20.25 -7.38
C SER A 466 35.44 19.58 -8.15
N GLY A 467 34.39 19.14 -7.46
CA GLY A 467 33.22 18.56 -8.11
C GLY A 467 32.40 19.61 -8.86
N MET A 468 32.23 20.81 -8.31
CA MET A 468 31.51 21.88 -9.00
C MET A 468 32.27 22.36 -10.24
N ASP A 469 33.61 22.40 -10.20
CA ASP A 469 34.43 22.73 -11.37
C ASP A 469 34.17 21.72 -12.51
N GLN A 470 34.14 20.42 -12.21
CA GLN A 470 33.83 19.37 -13.19
C GLN A 470 32.39 19.49 -13.73
N VAL A 471 31.42 19.80 -12.87
CA VAL A 471 30.02 20.06 -13.28
C VAL A 471 29.95 21.23 -14.27
N ILE A 472 30.67 22.32 -14.01
CA ILE A 472 30.70 23.51 -14.86
C ILE A 472 31.37 23.21 -16.21
N ASP A 473 32.47 22.46 -16.19
CA ASP A 473 33.20 22.10 -17.41
C ASP A 473 32.38 21.17 -18.29
N GLU A 474 31.76 20.12 -17.74
CA GLU A 474 30.92 19.21 -18.53
C GLU A 474 29.67 19.93 -19.08
N LEU A 475 29.02 20.78 -18.27
CA LEU A 475 27.89 21.60 -18.76
C LEU A 475 28.30 22.51 -19.92
N ARG A 476 29.54 23.02 -19.91
CA ARG A 476 30.07 23.87 -20.99
C ARG A 476 30.30 23.06 -22.27
N ASP A 477 30.81 21.85 -22.13
CA ASP A 477 31.10 20.97 -23.26
C ASP A 477 29.82 20.48 -23.93
N GLN A 478 28.78 20.17 -23.14
CA GLN A 478 27.47 19.75 -23.66
C GLN A 478 26.61 20.92 -24.18
N HIS A 479 26.75 22.12 -23.59
CA HIS A 479 26.06 23.33 -24.03
C HIS A 479 27.03 24.43 -24.49
N PRO A 480 27.73 24.23 -25.61
CA PRO A 480 28.69 25.21 -26.11
C PRO A 480 27.97 26.50 -26.47
N ARG A 481 28.58 27.64 -26.13
CA ARG A 481 28.06 28.95 -26.54
C ARG A 481 27.97 28.99 -28.05
N ARG A 482 26.76 29.18 -28.60
CA ARG A 482 26.60 29.43 -30.03
C ARG A 482 27.46 30.64 -30.39
N PRO A 483 28.38 30.53 -31.37
CA PRO A 483 29.16 31.68 -31.78
C PRO A 483 28.19 32.75 -32.24
N SER A 484 28.26 33.92 -31.60
CA SER A 484 27.49 35.09 -32.02
C SER A 484 27.74 35.29 -33.51
N CYS A 485 26.70 35.20 -34.35
CA CYS A 485 26.79 35.60 -35.74
C CYS A 485 27.39 37.01 -35.77
N ARG A 486 28.66 37.13 -36.17
CA ARG A 486 29.21 38.40 -36.58
C ARG A 486 28.41 38.78 -37.82
N CYS A 487 27.43 39.67 -37.64
CA CYS A 487 26.82 40.38 -38.75
C CYS A 487 27.95 41.10 -39.48
N ALA A 488 28.44 40.51 -40.56
CA ALA A 488 29.23 41.23 -41.54
C ALA A 488 28.34 42.35 -42.06
N TRP A 489 28.65 43.59 -41.66
CA TRP A 489 28.08 44.77 -42.27
C TRP A 489 28.50 44.79 -43.75
N PRO A 490 27.57 44.86 -44.72
CA PRO A 490 27.94 45.14 -46.09
C PRO A 490 28.40 46.61 -46.17
N ALA A 491 29.54 46.81 -46.83
CA ALA A 491 30.18 48.10 -47.03
C ALA A 491 29.39 49.03 -47.96
#